data_AF-A0A9W7W420-F1
#
_entry.id   AF-A0A9W7W420-F1
#
_cell.length_a   1.000
_cell.length_b   1.000
_cell.length_c   1.000
_cell.angle_alpha   90.00
_cell.angle_beta   90.00
_cell.angle_gamma   90.00
#
_symmetry.space_group_name_H-M   'P 1'
#
loop_
_entity.id
_entity.type
_entity.pdbx_description
1 polymer ?
#
loop_
_entity_poly.entity_id
_entity_poly.type
_entity_poly.pdbx_seq_one_letter_code
_entity_poly.pdbx_strand_id
1 'polypeptide(L)'
;MHAAPAISETNGEAFLLSMDDVQMLQRSEGFSVLREHLAEHYAYYGLCGPHRTGDLAGWLLVRDTLHALLVPIVELFEKACSVASEATRAQRHEDLEYAFTGPARDSFVFLQCFLSSEKERDWCYTRGCPTCIVAQSLDSPCSIRLLYAAISLSDVHYPFTLEGPCLPSFMWFLDYVRKAVAQDPLYGEDFFELLQPRAERVASGIEDLIRQCLELSMALASASSTPSDAARPETSAPAPPVLAPRGGASKGMSVRRSEMAQLQMKLKIEEDCWREEMLQKCTQRLAALLERQAETPTTVGELAPDG
;
A
#
# COMPACT_ATOMS: atom_id res chain seq x y z
N MET A 1 -22.38 -12.24 -7.10
CA MET A 1 -22.19 -10.98 -7.87
C MET A 1 -22.59 -9.84 -6.94
N HIS A 2 -21.65 -9.36 -6.12
CA HIS A 2 -21.89 -8.18 -5.28
C HIS A 2 -21.57 -6.95 -6.12
N ALA A 3 -22.59 -6.11 -6.34
CA ALA A 3 -22.39 -4.78 -6.90
C ALA A 3 -21.53 -3.99 -5.90
N ALA A 4 -20.36 -3.54 -6.33
CA ALA A 4 -19.61 -2.52 -5.62
C ALA A 4 -20.51 -1.26 -5.54
N PRO A 5 -20.57 -0.58 -4.38
CA PRO A 5 -21.32 0.67 -4.28
C PRO A 5 -20.72 1.66 -5.28
N ALA A 6 -21.58 2.43 -5.93
CA ALA A 6 -21.17 3.54 -6.78
C ALA A 6 -20.35 4.52 -5.93
N ILE A 7 -19.02 4.44 -6.04
CA ILE A 7 -18.12 5.53 -5.67
C ILE A 7 -18.59 6.70 -6.54
N SER A 8 -19.03 7.79 -5.92
CA SER A 8 -19.76 8.82 -6.65
C SER A 8 -18.89 9.39 -7.77
N GLU A 9 -19.47 9.47 -8.97
CA GLU A 9 -18.85 10.07 -10.16
C GLU A 9 -18.26 11.47 -9.90
N THR A 10 -18.68 12.12 -8.80
CA THR A 10 -18.23 13.43 -8.33
C THR A 10 -16.79 13.46 -7.79
N ASN A 11 -16.25 12.37 -7.23
CA ASN A 11 -14.95 12.45 -6.52
C ASN A 11 -13.75 12.48 -7.48
N GLY A 12 -13.92 11.95 -8.70
CA GLY A 12 -12.89 12.01 -9.73
C GLY A 12 -12.69 13.41 -10.30
N GLU A 13 -13.74 14.23 -10.39
CA GLU A 13 -13.67 15.54 -11.07
C GLU A 13 -12.67 16.50 -10.42
N ALA A 14 -12.46 16.36 -9.11
CA ALA A 14 -11.46 17.10 -8.36
C ALA A 14 -10.01 16.81 -8.80
N PHE A 15 -9.78 15.73 -9.56
CA PHE A 15 -8.48 15.39 -10.14
C PHE A 15 -8.29 15.87 -11.59
N LEU A 16 -9.30 16.50 -12.21
CA LEU A 16 -9.14 17.04 -13.56
C LEU A 16 -8.13 18.19 -13.57
N LEU A 17 -7.08 18.02 -14.37
CA LEU A 17 -5.93 18.93 -14.39
C LEU A 17 -6.27 20.27 -15.02
N SER A 18 -5.72 21.33 -14.45
CA SER A 18 -5.74 22.68 -15.03
C SER A 18 -4.96 22.71 -16.36
N MET A 19 -5.31 23.64 -17.24
CA MET A 19 -4.60 23.78 -18.53
C MET A 19 -3.10 24.06 -18.35
N ASP A 20 -2.72 24.74 -17.28
CA ASP A 20 -1.31 25.03 -16.98
C ASP A 20 -0.54 23.74 -16.63
N ASP A 21 -1.14 22.87 -15.82
CA ASP A 21 -0.54 21.57 -15.46
C ASP A 21 -0.48 20.64 -16.67
N VAL A 22 -1.51 20.64 -17.53
CA VAL A 22 -1.48 19.89 -18.79
C VAL A 22 -0.33 20.37 -19.69
N GLN A 23 -0.14 21.68 -19.82
CA GLN A 23 0.97 22.23 -20.62
C GLN A 23 2.33 21.92 -20.01
N MET A 24 2.46 21.93 -18.67
CA MET A 24 3.68 21.53 -17.97
C MET A 24 4.05 20.09 -18.33
N LEU A 25 3.09 19.17 -18.23
CA LEU A 25 3.28 17.76 -18.55
C LEU A 25 3.62 17.53 -20.04
N GLN A 26 2.99 18.25 -20.95
CA GLN A 26 3.28 18.18 -22.39
C GLN A 26 4.70 18.65 -22.75
N ARG A 27 5.31 19.52 -21.93
CA ARG A 27 6.68 20.00 -22.15
C ARG A 27 7.74 19.05 -21.56
N SER A 28 7.34 18.08 -20.74
CA SER A 28 8.25 17.08 -20.18
C SER A 28 8.50 15.96 -21.17
N GLU A 29 9.76 15.82 -21.59
CA GLU A 29 10.21 14.71 -22.43
C GLU A 29 10.02 13.37 -21.73
N GLY A 30 10.43 13.26 -20.46
CA GLY A 30 10.30 12.02 -19.70
C GLY A 30 8.84 11.58 -19.52
N PHE A 31 7.94 12.54 -19.26
CA PHE A 31 6.52 12.23 -19.20
C PHE A 31 5.95 11.84 -20.56
N SER A 32 6.38 12.47 -21.65
CA SER A 32 5.95 12.10 -23.01
C SER A 32 6.35 10.66 -23.36
N VAL A 33 7.60 10.26 -23.06
CA VAL A 33 8.09 8.89 -23.24
C VAL A 33 7.26 7.89 -22.41
N LEU A 34 6.96 8.24 -21.15
CA LEU A 34 6.09 7.42 -20.31
C LEU A 34 4.70 7.24 -20.94
N ARG A 35 4.09 8.33 -21.43
CA ARG A 35 2.76 8.26 -22.05
C ARG A 35 2.74 7.41 -23.31
N GLU A 36 3.77 7.48 -24.14
CA GLU A 36 3.92 6.62 -25.33
C GLU A 36 3.99 5.14 -24.90
N HIS A 37 4.84 4.82 -23.93
CA HIS A 37 4.95 3.47 -23.38
C HIS A 37 3.60 2.97 -22.82
N LEU A 38 2.89 3.80 -22.04
CA LEU A 38 1.60 3.44 -21.49
C LEU A 38 0.52 3.30 -22.58
N ALA A 39 0.57 4.10 -23.63
CA ALA A 39 -0.34 3.97 -24.76
C ALA A 39 -0.12 2.65 -25.51
N GLU A 40 1.11 2.15 -25.59
CA GLU A 40 1.42 0.86 -26.22
C GLU A 40 1.03 -0.34 -25.34
N HIS A 41 1.36 -0.31 -24.05
CA HIS A 41 1.21 -1.47 -23.16
C HIS A 41 -0.11 -1.52 -22.39
N TYR A 42 -0.79 -0.38 -22.22
CA TYR A 42 -2.07 -0.28 -21.52
C TYR A 42 -3.22 0.12 -22.46
N ALA A 43 -3.02 0.08 -23.78
CA ALA A 43 -4.00 0.44 -24.83
C ALA A 43 -5.37 -0.20 -24.64
N TYR A 44 -5.40 -1.41 -24.10
CA TYR A 44 -6.60 -2.21 -23.91
C TYR A 44 -7.50 -1.71 -22.78
N TYR A 45 -6.98 -0.88 -21.89
CA TYR A 45 -7.71 -0.30 -20.78
C TYR A 45 -8.37 1.02 -21.17
N GLY A 46 -9.55 0.92 -21.80
CA GLY A 46 -10.43 2.06 -22.04
C GLY A 46 -11.38 2.35 -20.87
N LEU A 47 -12.32 3.27 -21.08
CA LEU A 47 -13.40 3.51 -20.11
C LEU A 47 -14.30 2.28 -20.02
N CYS A 48 -14.59 1.84 -18.79
CA CYS A 48 -15.55 0.77 -18.54
C CYS A 48 -16.98 1.23 -18.84
N GLY A 49 -17.94 0.29 -18.88
CA GLY A 49 -19.35 0.57 -19.19
C GLY A 49 -19.93 1.79 -18.48
N PRO A 50 -19.80 1.91 -17.14
CA PRO A 50 -20.26 3.07 -16.38
C PRO A 50 -19.63 4.40 -16.80
N HIS A 51 -18.34 4.39 -17.18
CA HIS A 51 -17.60 5.61 -17.49
C HIS A 51 -17.51 5.91 -18.99
N ARG A 52 -18.22 5.17 -19.85
CA ARG A 52 -18.07 5.22 -21.33
C ARG A 52 -18.16 6.63 -21.92
N THR A 53 -18.93 7.53 -21.32
CA THR A 53 -19.17 8.89 -21.80
C THR A 53 -18.21 9.93 -21.21
N GLY A 54 -17.27 9.53 -20.37
CA GLY A 54 -16.31 10.44 -19.74
C GLY A 54 -15.22 10.95 -20.68
N ASP A 55 -14.52 12.00 -20.25
CA ASP A 55 -13.33 12.53 -20.93
C ASP A 55 -12.15 11.57 -20.81
N LEU A 56 -12.06 10.61 -21.73
CA LEU A 56 -10.97 9.63 -21.76
C LEU A 56 -9.59 10.29 -21.77
N ALA A 57 -9.41 11.40 -22.48
CA ALA A 57 -8.11 12.04 -22.62
C ALA A 57 -7.65 12.67 -21.30
N GLY A 58 -8.55 13.38 -20.61
CA GLY A 58 -8.31 13.92 -19.27
C GLY A 58 -8.01 12.81 -18.26
N TRP A 59 -8.83 11.74 -18.24
CA TRP A 59 -8.62 10.63 -17.30
C TRP A 59 -7.32 9.86 -17.56
N LEU A 60 -6.94 9.65 -18.83
CA LEU A 60 -5.65 9.04 -19.16
C LEU A 60 -4.50 9.89 -18.63
N LEU A 61 -4.58 11.22 -18.73
CA LEU A 61 -3.52 12.09 -18.24
C LEU A 61 -3.33 12.00 -16.72
N VAL A 62 -4.42 11.95 -15.96
CA VAL A 62 -4.37 11.73 -14.51
C VAL A 62 -3.87 10.32 -14.19
N ARG A 63 -4.34 9.30 -14.91
CA ARG A 63 -3.85 7.91 -14.76
C ARG A 63 -2.35 7.81 -15.01
N ASP A 64 -1.85 8.45 -16.07
CA ASP A 64 -0.43 8.47 -16.42
C ASP A 64 0.39 9.19 -15.34
N THR A 65 -0.17 10.24 -14.73
CA THR A 65 0.42 10.94 -13.56
C THR A 65 0.49 10.01 -12.34
N LEU A 66 -0.59 9.28 -12.03
CA LEU A 66 -0.58 8.28 -10.96
C LEU A 66 0.42 7.17 -11.23
N HIS A 67 0.57 6.73 -12.48
CA HIS A 67 1.54 5.70 -12.85
C HIS A 67 2.99 6.17 -12.60
N ALA A 68 3.29 7.40 -13.02
CA ALA A 68 4.58 8.04 -12.79
C ALA A 68 4.95 8.14 -11.30
N LEU A 69 3.94 8.28 -10.44
CA LEU A 69 4.09 8.38 -8.98
C LEU A 69 4.19 7.01 -8.30
N LEU A 70 3.29 6.08 -8.63
CA LEU A 70 3.07 4.86 -7.85
C LEU A 70 4.00 3.71 -8.27
N VAL A 71 4.27 3.54 -9.57
CA VAL A 71 5.11 2.43 -10.04
C VAL A 71 6.53 2.47 -9.47
N PRO A 72 7.21 3.64 -9.38
CA PRO A 72 8.52 3.70 -8.73
C PRO A 72 8.53 3.19 -7.29
N ILE A 73 7.41 3.34 -6.55
CA ILE A 73 7.30 2.82 -5.18
C ILE A 73 7.19 1.28 -5.19
N VAL A 74 6.49 0.71 -6.16
CA VAL A 74 6.41 -0.76 -6.31
C VAL A 74 7.77 -1.33 -6.69
N GLU A 75 8.44 -0.75 -7.68
CA GLU A 75 9.77 -1.17 -8.13
C GLU A 75 10.80 -1.07 -6.98
N LEU A 76 10.73 0.01 -6.20
CA LEU A 76 11.54 0.14 -4.99
C LEU A 76 11.25 -0.97 -3.98
N PHE A 77 9.97 -1.28 -3.73
CA PHE A 77 9.60 -2.33 -2.79
C PHE A 77 10.11 -3.71 -3.25
N GLU A 78 9.99 -4.02 -4.54
CA GLU A 78 10.52 -5.26 -5.11
C GLU A 78 12.04 -5.33 -4.99
N LYS A 79 12.73 -4.21 -5.26
CA LYS A 79 14.18 -4.11 -5.04
C LYS A 79 14.55 -4.30 -3.57
N ALA A 80 13.81 -3.68 -2.65
CA ALA A 80 14.01 -3.82 -1.21
C ALA A 80 13.84 -5.29 -0.77
N CYS A 81 12.82 -5.99 -1.28
CA CYS A 81 12.63 -7.42 -1.04
C CYS A 81 13.82 -8.27 -1.54
N SER A 82 14.32 -8.00 -2.75
CA SER A 82 15.49 -8.69 -3.31
C SER A 82 16.73 -8.49 -2.43
N VAL A 83 17.06 -7.24 -2.10
CA VAL A 83 18.22 -6.90 -1.28
C VAL A 83 18.09 -7.48 0.13
N ALA A 84 16.91 -7.39 0.74
CA ALA A 84 16.64 -7.95 2.06
C ALA A 84 16.78 -9.48 2.08
N SER A 85 16.29 -10.15 1.05
CA SER A 85 16.38 -11.61 0.91
C SER A 85 17.84 -12.05 0.83
N GLU A 86 18.66 -11.37 0.05
CA GLU A 86 20.10 -11.65 -0.07
C GLU A 86 20.85 -11.36 1.24
N ALA A 87 20.55 -10.24 1.90
CA ALA A 87 21.22 -9.84 3.13
C ALA A 87 20.87 -10.73 4.33
N THR A 88 19.61 -11.13 4.47
CA THR A 88 19.13 -11.89 5.64
C THR A 88 19.14 -13.40 5.42
N ARG A 89 19.10 -13.85 4.16
CA ARG A 89 18.83 -15.24 3.75
C ARG A 89 17.50 -15.78 4.31
N ALA A 90 16.58 -14.88 4.63
CA ALA A 90 15.26 -15.23 5.13
C ALA A 90 14.50 -16.08 4.11
N GLN A 91 13.79 -17.09 4.60
CA GLN A 91 12.91 -17.93 3.77
C GLN A 91 11.46 -17.44 3.79
N ARG A 92 11.09 -16.65 4.79
CA ARG A 92 9.75 -16.09 4.94
C ARG A 92 9.77 -14.62 4.59
N HIS A 93 8.74 -14.19 3.89
CA HIS A 93 8.59 -12.80 3.46
C HIS A 93 8.48 -11.83 4.66
N GLU A 94 7.83 -12.26 5.74
CA GLU A 94 7.69 -11.50 6.99
C GLU A 94 9.06 -11.19 7.65
N ASP A 95 10.07 -12.04 7.45
CA ASP A 95 11.38 -11.88 8.09
C ASP A 95 12.30 -10.92 7.29
N LEU A 96 11.89 -10.44 6.12
CA LEU A 96 12.68 -9.51 5.31
C LEU A 96 12.86 -8.15 5.98
N GLU A 97 11.94 -7.76 6.88
CA GLU A 97 12.01 -6.50 7.63
C GLU A 97 13.29 -6.38 8.49
N TYR A 98 13.90 -7.52 8.86
CA TYR A 98 15.11 -7.55 9.68
C TYR A 98 16.35 -7.04 8.95
N ALA A 99 16.30 -6.90 7.62
CA ALA A 99 17.35 -6.24 6.85
C ALA A 99 17.43 -4.73 7.13
N PHE A 100 16.32 -4.14 7.58
CA PHE A 100 16.18 -2.69 7.73
C PHE A 100 16.06 -2.28 9.20
N THR A 101 16.32 -1.01 9.50
CA THR A 101 16.21 -0.45 10.84
C THR A 101 15.57 0.93 10.86
N GLY A 102 15.00 1.32 12.00
CA GLY A 102 14.38 2.63 12.19
C GLY A 102 13.21 2.89 11.23
N PRO A 103 13.03 4.13 10.75
CA PRO A 103 11.94 4.49 9.84
C PRO A 103 11.91 3.67 8.54
N ALA A 104 13.06 3.22 8.04
CA ALA A 104 13.13 2.35 6.87
C ALA A 104 12.39 1.03 7.07
N ARG A 105 12.52 0.41 8.27
CA ARG A 105 11.79 -0.82 8.60
C ARG A 105 10.29 -0.56 8.63
N ASP A 106 9.87 0.50 9.29
CA ASP A 106 8.44 0.84 9.41
C ASP A 106 7.80 1.08 8.03
N SER A 107 8.51 1.78 7.13
CA SER A 107 8.06 1.98 5.75
C SER A 107 8.09 0.69 4.92
N PHE A 108 9.09 -0.17 5.10
CA PHE A 108 9.12 -1.48 4.44
C PHE A 108 7.90 -2.32 4.84
N VAL A 109 7.58 -2.38 6.14
CA VAL A 109 6.41 -3.11 6.66
C VAL A 109 5.11 -2.50 6.14
N PHE A 110 5.01 -1.17 6.12
CA PHE A 110 3.85 -0.48 5.54
C PHE A 110 3.64 -0.89 4.07
N LEU A 111 4.68 -0.83 3.24
CA LEU A 111 4.62 -1.22 1.83
C LEU A 111 4.31 -2.71 1.67
N GLN A 112 4.93 -3.57 2.49
CA GLN A 112 4.67 -5.01 2.50
C GLN A 112 3.20 -5.31 2.79
N CYS A 113 2.63 -4.66 3.81
CA CYS A 113 1.20 -4.81 4.13
C CYS A 113 0.33 -4.25 3.01
N PHE A 114 0.62 -3.05 2.50
CA PHE A 114 -0.18 -2.41 1.46
C PHE A 114 -0.22 -3.24 0.18
N LEU A 115 0.95 -3.64 -0.32
CA LEU A 115 1.11 -4.39 -1.57
C LEU A 115 0.82 -5.90 -1.43
N SER A 116 0.44 -6.37 -0.25
CA SER A 116 -0.05 -7.74 -0.07
C SER A 116 -1.44 -7.96 -0.68
N SER A 117 -2.22 -6.88 -0.82
CA SER A 117 -3.51 -6.88 -1.52
C SER A 117 -3.31 -6.78 -3.03
N GLU A 118 -3.86 -7.73 -3.79
CA GLU A 118 -3.85 -7.71 -5.27
C GLU A 118 -4.50 -6.43 -5.82
N LYS A 119 -5.61 -5.99 -5.21
CA LYS A 119 -6.33 -4.76 -5.60
C LYS A 119 -5.45 -3.52 -5.50
N GLU A 120 -4.71 -3.37 -4.41
CA GLU A 120 -3.84 -2.21 -4.20
C GLU A 120 -2.59 -2.27 -5.09
N ARG A 121 -2.05 -3.48 -5.31
CA ARG A 121 -0.95 -3.70 -6.24
C ARG A 121 -1.33 -3.34 -7.68
N ASP A 122 -2.49 -3.79 -8.16
CA ASP A 122 -2.98 -3.46 -9.51
C ASP A 122 -3.27 -1.96 -9.67
N TRP A 123 -3.72 -1.30 -8.59
CA TRP A 123 -3.88 0.15 -8.58
C TRP A 123 -2.56 0.90 -8.70
N CYS A 124 -1.50 0.46 -8.01
CA CYS A 124 -0.17 1.05 -8.18
C CYS A 124 0.36 0.91 -9.61
N TYR A 125 0.05 -0.19 -10.31
CA TYR A 125 0.33 -0.36 -11.74
C TYR A 125 -0.70 0.33 -12.65
N THR A 126 -1.71 0.98 -12.09
CA THR A 126 -2.78 1.69 -12.81
C THR A 126 -3.54 0.81 -13.81
N ARG A 127 -3.75 -0.47 -13.48
CA ARG A 127 -4.39 -1.46 -14.35
C ARG A 127 -5.92 -1.36 -14.29
N GLY A 128 -6.54 -0.95 -15.40
CA GLY A 128 -7.99 -0.88 -15.50
C GLY A 128 -8.48 0.45 -16.07
N CYS A 129 -9.78 0.68 -15.96
CA CYS A 129 -10.41 1.93 -16.42
C CYS A 129 -9.75 3.15 -15.76
N PRO A 130 -9.26 4.15 -16.52
CA PRO A 130 -8.61 5.34 -15.99
C PRO A 130 -9.43 6.05 -14.90
N THR A 131 -10.73 6.23 -15.09
CA THR A 131 -11.61 6.86 -14.09
C THR A 131 -11.70 6.04 -12.80
N CYS A 132 -11.76 4.70 -12.89
CA CYS A 132 -11.78 3.84 -11.70
C CYS A 132 -10.46 3.92 -10.92
N ILE A 133 -9.32 3.95 -11.62
CA ILE A 133 -7.99 4.08 -11.00
C ILE A 133 -7.87 5.40 -10.26
N VAL A 134 -8.34 6.50 -10.86
CA VAL A 134 -8.32 7.81 -10.21
C VAL A 134 -9.20 7.81 -8.98
N ALA A 135 -10.44 7.30 -9.07
CA ALA A 135 -11.35 7.21 -7.94
C ALA A 135 -10.79 6.38 -6.78
N GLN A 136 -10.09 5.27 -7.08
CA GLN A 136 -9.49 4.41 -6.08
C GLN A 136 -8.42 5.12 -5.22
N SER A 137 -7.87 6.26 -5.68
CA SER A 137 -6.93 7.07 -4.88
C SER A 137 -7.51 7.50 -3.53
N LEU A 138 -8.85 7.57 -3.42
CA LEU A 138 -9.57 7.94 -2.21
C LEU A 138 -10.25 6.74 -1.51
N ASP A 139 -10.10 5.51 -2.00
CA ASP A 139 -10.78 4.33 -1.44
C ASP A 139 -10.38 4.05 0.02
N SER A 140 -9.18 4.45 0.43
CA SER A 140 -8.72 4.25 1.81
C SER A 140 -7.74 5.33 2.29
N PRO A 141 -7.67 5.58 3.61
CA PRO A 141 -6.61 6.40 4.21
C PRO A 141 -5.19 5.95 3.85
N CYS A 142 -5.00 4.65 3.60
CA CYS A 142 -3.69 4.10 3.23
C CYS A 142 -3.31 4.48 1.79
N SER A 143 -4.27 4.43 0.86
CA SER A 143 -4.08 4.83 -0.54
C SER A 143 -3.75 6.33 -0.64
N ILE A 144 -4.48 7.17 0.10
CA ILE A 144 -4.21 8.61 0.18
C ILE A 144 -2.83 8.87 0.79
N ARG A 145 -2.45 8.15 1.86
CA ARG A 145 -1.14 8.28 2.51
C ARG A 145 0.01 7.88 1.57
N LEU A 146 -0.16 6.78 0.84
CA LEU A 146 0.83 6.31 -0.12
C LEU A 146 0.96 7.31 -1.28
N LEU A 147 -0.16 7.80 -1.83
CA LEU A 147 -0.15 8.78 -2.90
C LEU A 147 0.53 10.09 -2.48
N TYR A 148 0.22 10.60 -1.27
CA TYR A 148 0.91 11.76 -0.70
C TYR A 148 2.43 11.52 -0.64
N ALA A 149 2.84 10.36 -0.12
CA ALA A 149 4.25 10.03 0.00
C ALA A 149 4.94 9.95 -1.37
N ALA A 150 4.29 9.30 -2.35
CA ALA A 150 4.78 9.23 -3.73
C ALA A 150 4.94 10.61 -4.37
N ILE A 151 3.98 11.52 -4.16
CA ILE A 151 4.06 12.92 -4.63
C ILE A 151 5.25 13.62 -3.99
N SER A 152 5.45 13.46 -2.68
CA SER A 152 6.56 14.07 -1.95
C SER A 152 7.92 13.59 -2.47
N LEU A 153 8.01 12.31 -2.84
CA LEU A 153 9.23 11.68 -3.36
C LEU A 153 9.53 12.06 -4.82
N SER A 154 8.56 12.60 -5.56
CA SER A 154 8.74 12.97 -6.97
C SER A 154 9.72 14.13 -7.20
N ASP A 155 10.01 14.91 -6.16
CA ASP A 155 10.99 16.01 -6.21
C ASP A 155 12.43 15.54 -5.90
N VAL A 156 12.58 14.29 -5.43
CA VAL A 156 13.86 13.75 -4.98
C VAL A 156 14.61 13.13 -6.15
N HIS A 157 15.74 13.73 -6.50
CA HIS A 157 16.61 13.25 -7.56
C HIS A 157 17.72 12.38 -6.97
N TYR A 158 17.77 11.10 -7.34
CA TYR A 158 18.82 10.20 -6.88
C TYR A 158 19.99 10.17 -7.88
N PRO A 159 21.25 10.00 -7.44
CA PRO A 159 22.41 10.02 -8.33
C PRO A 159 22.36 8.99 -9.48
N PHE A 160 21.60 7.90 -9.30
CA PHE A 160 21.42 6.85 -10.31
C PHE A 160 20.27 7.12 -11.29
N THR A 161 19.50 8.20 -11.09
CA THR A 161 18.41 8.62 -12.00
C THR A 161 18.83 9.81 -12.89
N LEU A 162 20.11 10.16 -12.93
CA LEU A 162 20.62 11.34 -13.64
C LEU A 162 20.86 11.12 -15.15
N GLU A 163 20.80 9.88 -15.63
CA GLU A 163 20.99 9.57 -17.05
C GLU A 163 19.63 9.36 -17.73
N GLY A 164 19.27 10.28 -18.65
CA GLY A 164 18.07 10.20 -19.48
C GLY A 164 17.00 11.25 -19.18
N PRO A 165 15.90 11.26 -19.96
CA PRO A 165 14.81 12.20 -19.75
C PRO A 165 14.12 11.92 -18.41
N CYS A 166 14.15 12.93 -17.52
CA CYS A 166 13.58 12.83 -16.19
C CYS A 166 12.09 13.18 -16.19
N LEU A 167 11.34 12.55 -15.29
CA LEU A 167 9.98 12.97 -14.97
C LEU A 167 10.01 14.34 -14.26
N PRO A 168 8.96 15.16 -14.40
CA PRO A 168 8.87 16.42 -13.66
C PRO A 168 8.55 16.14 -12.19
N SER A 169 8.80 17.12 -11.33
CA SER A 169 8.26 17.12 -9.97
C SER A 169 6.72 17.21 -10.05
N PHE A 170 6.05 16.37 -9.27
CA PHE A 170 4.58 16.29 -9.21
C PHE A 170 4.02 16.92 -7.93
N MET A 171 4.81 17.73 -7.20
CA MET A 171 4.37 18.39 -5.96
C MET A 171 3.07 19.21 -6.12
N TRP A 172 2.86 19.79 -7.30
CA TRP A 172 1.63 20.49 -7.65
C TRP A 172 0.38 19.60 -7.59
N PHE A 173 0.52 18.29 -7.78
CA PHE A 173 -0.57 17.33 -7.74
C PHE A 173 -1.14 17.15 -6.33
N LEU A 174 -0.38 17.53 -5.28
CA LEU A 174 -0.83 17.45 -3.90
C LEU A 174 -2.07 18.32 -3.63
N ASP A 175 -2.18 19.47 -4.31
CA ASP A 175 -3.32 20.36 -4.18
C ASP A 175 -4.60 19.73 -4.76
N TYR A 176 -4.48 18.91 -5.81
CA TYR A 176 -5.60 18.14 -6.36
C TYR A 176 -6.05 17.06 -5.37
N VAL A 177 -5.11 16.32 -4.78
CA VAL A 177 -5.43 15.32 -3.74
C VAL A 177 -6.12 15.99 -2.55
N ARG A 178 -5.61 17.13 -2.07
CA ARG A 178 -6.23 17.87 -0.95
C ARG A 178 -7.67 18.27 -1.25
N LYS A 179 -7.91 18.86 -2.42
CA LYS A 179 -9.27 19.26 -2.87
C LYS A 179 -10.19 18.06 -3.00
N ALA A 180 -9.70 16.95 -3.56
CA ALA A 180 -10.49 15.75 -3.75
C ALA A 180 -10.88 15.11 -2.41
N VAL A 181 -9.96 15.04 -1.45
CA VAL A 181 -10.23 14.57 -0.08
C VAL A 181 -11.23 15.47 0.64
N ALA A 182 -11.07 16.79 0.53
CA ALA A 182 -11.96 17.77 1.14
C ALA A 182 -13.42 17.64 0.64
N GLN A 183 -13.59 17.37 -0.65
CA GLN A 183 -14.90 17.18 -1.29
C GLN A 183 -15.49 15.78 -1.08
N ASP A 184 -14.69 14.82 -0.61
CA ASP A 184 -15.14 13.46 -0.38
C ASP A 184 -16.05 13.38 0.87
N PRO A 185 -17.28 12.88 0.76
CA PRO A 185 -18.21 12.78 1.88
C PRO A 185 -17.72 11.93 3.07
N LEU A 186 -16.77 11.02 2.84
CA LEU A 186 -16.22 10.14 3.88
C LEU A 186 -15.17 10.84 4.74
N TYR A 187 -14.38 11.74 4.15
CA TYR A 187 -13.20 12.34 4.80
C TYR A 187 -13.47 13.77 5.30
N GLY A 188 -14.02 14.62 4.44
CA GLY A 188 -14.21 16.05 4.73
C GLY A 188 -12.90 16.85 4.81
N GLU A 189 -13.04 18.15 5.08
CA GLU A 189 -11.98 19.17 4.99
C GLU A 189 -10.81 18.92 5.96
N ASP A 190 -11.08 18.50 7.20
CA ASP A 190 -10.06 18.38 8.26
C ASP A 190 -9.19 17.12 8.13
N PHE A 191 -9.62 16.13 7.34
CA PHE A 191 -8.95 14.83 7.28
C PHE A 191 -7.53 14.92 6.72
N PHE A 192 -7.32 15.77 5.72
CA PHE A 192 -6.03 15.90 5.06
C PHE A 192 -4.94 16.39 6.03
N GLU A 193 -5.25 17.37 6.88
CA GLU A 193 -4.34 17.88 7.92
C GLU A 193 -3.99 16.81 8.95
N LEU A 194 -4.96 15.97 9.34
CA LEU A 194 -4.75 14.86 10.26
C LEU A 194 -3.92 13.71 9.65
N LEU A 195 -4.02 13.53 8.33
CA LEU A 195 -3.29 12.50 7.59
C LEU A 195 -1.84 12.90 7.33
N GLN A 196 -1.59 14.19 7.05
CA GLN A 196 -0.32 14.71 6.55
C GLN A 196 0.91 14.28 7.39
N PRO A 197 0.94 14.41 8.74
CA PRO A 197 2.10 13.99 9.53
C PRO A 197 2.41 12.50 9.43
N ARG A 198 1.40 11.66 9.13
CA ARG A 198 1.60 10.23 8.91
C ARG A 198 2.13 9.96 7.50
N ALA A 199 1.69 10.73 6.51
CA ALA A 199 2.18 10.62 5.15
C ALA A 199 3.63 11.09 5.01
N GLU A 200 3.99 12.19 5.65
CA GLU A 200 5.37 12.70 5.69
C GLU A 200 6.34 11.69 6.33
N ARG A 201 5.91 11.01 7.42
CA ARG A 201 6.69 9.93 8.02
C ARG A 201 6.89 8.74 7.07
N VAL A 202 5.87 8.38 6.30
CA VAL A 202 5.99 7.33 5.27
C VAL A 202 6.98 7.75 4.19
N ALA A 203 6.87 8.99 3.68
CA ALA A 203 7.80 9.52 2.68
C ALA A 203 9.26 9.48 3.18
N SER A 204 9.53 10.06 4.35
CA SER A 204 10.87 10.04 4.96
C SER A 204 11.38 8.62 5.23
N GLY A 205 10.53 7.72 5.70
CA GLY A 205 10.93 6.32 5.89
C GLY A 205 11.20 5.59 4.56
N ILE A 206 10.53 5.96 3.47
CA ILE A 206 10.82 5.43 2.13
C ILE A 206 12.18 5.95 1.62
N GLU A 207 12.53 7.21 1.85
CA GLU A 207 13.87 7.73 1.54
C GLU A 207 14.97 6.99 2.31
N ASP A 208 14.73 6.75 3.61
CA ASP A 208 15.63 5.95 4.45
C ASP A 208 15.74 4.51 3.95
N LEU A 209 14.64 3.92 3.48
CA LEU A 209 14.62 2.59 2.87
C LEU A 209 15.46 2.54 1.60
N ILE A 210 15.34 3.54 0.71
CA ILE A 210 16.16 3.67 -0.50
C ILE A 210 17.65 3.69 -0.11
N ARG A 211 18.01 4.51 0.87
CA ARG A 211 19.40 4.62 1.36
C ARG A 211 19.93 3.28 1.88
N GLN A 212 19.18 2.61 2.75
CA GLN A 212 19.59 1.30 3.30
C GLN A 212 19.67 0.23 2.20
N CYS A 213 18.79 0.26 1.19
CA CYS A 213 18.90 -0.67 0.05
C CYS A 213 20.20 -0.47 -0.73
N LEU A 214 20.64 0.77 -0.94
CA LEU A 214 21.91 1.07 -1.62
C LEU A 214 23.11 0.61 -0.77
N GLU A 215 23.10 0.90 0.53
CA GLU A 215 24.16 0.49 1.46
C GLU A 215 24.31 -1.03 1.51
N LEU A 216 23.19 -1.75 1.65
CA LEU A 216 23.17 -3.22 1.63
C LEU A 216 23.63 -3.77 0.29
N SER A 217 23.19 -3.20 -0.83
CA SER A 217 23.61 -3.63 -2.18
C SER A 217 25.13 -3.47 -2.36
N MET A 218 25.71 -2.36 -1.90
CA MET A 218 27.17 -2.14 -1.96
C MET A 218 27.93 -3.13 -1.08
N ALA A 219 27.42 -3.43 0.12
CA ALA A 219 28.03 -4.41 1.02
C ALA A 219 28.02 -5.83 0.41
N LEU A 220 26.91 -6.23 -0.21
CA LEU A 220 26.76 -7.52 -0.90
C LEU A 220 27.68 -7.65 -2.12
N ALA A 221 27.80 -6.58 -2.92
CA ALA A 221 28.72 -6.55 -4.06
C ALA A 221 30.17 -6.71 -3.61
N SER A 222 30.58 -5.98 -2.56
CA SER A 222 31.94 -6.03 -2.02
C SER A 222 32.31 -7.42 -1.47
N ALA A 223 31.38 -8.11 -0.82
CA ALA A 223 31.56 -9.46 -0.31
C ALA A 223 31.69 -10.52 -1.42
N SER A 224 31.12 -10.27 -2.60
CA SER A 224 31.18 -11.17 -3.76
C SER A 224 32.49 -11.03 -4.56
N SER A 225 33.19 -9.90 -4.44
CA SER A 225 34.41 -9.59 -5.20
C SER A 225 35.73 -9.98 -4.55
N THR A 226 35.74 -10.58 -3.34
CA THR A 226 36.96 -11.18 -2.77
C THR A 226 37.30 -12.51 -3.46
N PRO A 227 38.44 -12.64 -4.15
CA PRO A 227 38.88 -13.92 -4.70
C PRO A 227 39.28 -14.84 -3.54
N SER A 228 38.60 -15.97 -3.42
CA SER A 228 39.05 -17.10 -2.60
C SER A 228 40.23 -17.79 -3.30
N ASP A 229 41.41 -17.18 -3.27
CA ASP A 229 42.68 -17.89 -3.46
C ASP A 229 43.84 -17.11 -2.82
N ALA A 230 44.11 -17.41 -1.55
CA ALA A 230 45.42 -17.24 -0.96
C ALA A 230 45.64 -18.35 0.07
N ALA A 231 46.64 -19.17 -0.23
CA ALA A 231 47.08 -20.32 0.53
C ALA A 231 47.21 -20.03 2.05
N ARG A 232 46.99 -21.10 2.83
CA ARG A 232 47.43 -21.22 4.23
C ARG A 232 48.79 -20.56 4.46
N PRO A 233 48.94 -19.88 5.61
CA PRO A 233 49.95 -20.36 6.54
C PRO A 233 49.33 -20.64 7.91
N GLU A 234 49.71 -21.78 8.46
CA GLU A 234 49.56 -22.08 9.88
C GLU A 234 50.38 -21.06 10.66
N THR A 235 49.74 -20.13 11.38
CA THR A 235 50.36 -19.52 12.55
C THR A 235 49.30 -19.11 13.57
N SER A 236 49.47 -19.67 14.76
CA SER A 236 48.70 -19.56 16.00
C SER A 236 48.62 -18.15 16.59
N ALA A 237 47.42 -17.69 16.97
CA ALA A 237 47.10 -16.91 18.18
C ALA A 237 45.57 -16.66 18.30
N PRO A 238 45.02 -16.41 19.51
CA PRO A 238 43.67 -16.85 19.90
C PRO A 238 42.54 -15.86 19.55
N ALA A 239 41.37 -16.41 19.22
CA ALA A 239 40.13 -15.67 19.03
C ALA A 239 39.49 -15.23 20.37
N PRO A 240 38.84 -14.06 20.43
CA PRO A 240 37.97 -13.71 21.55
C PRO A 240 36.64 -14.48 21.45
N PRO A 241 35.96 -14.74 22.58
CA PRO A 241 34.92 -15.77 22.63
C PRO A 241 33.56 -15.21 22.20
N VAL A 242 33.03 -15.70 21.09
CA VAL A 242 31.58 -15.71 20.85
C VAL A 242 31.16 -17.17 20.74
N LEU A 243 30.37 -17.58 21.73
CA LEU A 243 29.97 -18.95 22.06
C LEU A 243 29.28 -19.65 20.88
N ALA A 244 29.90 -20.73 20.40
CA ALA A 244 29.21 -21.79 19.68
C ALA A 244 28.50 -22.73 20.70
N PRO A 245 27.33 -23.31 20.38
CA PRO A 245 26.56 -24.11 21.33
C PRO A 245 27.19 -25.48 21.52
N ARG A 246 27.69 -25.76 22.74
CA ARG A 246 28.00 -27.12 23.18
C ARG A 246 26.73 -27.76 23.74
N GLY A 247 26.38 -28.93 23.20
CA GLY A 247 25.39 -29.82 23.77
C GLY A 247 25.69 -30.09 25.24
N GLY A 248 24.73 -29.76 26.08
CA GLY A 248 24.74 -30.00 27.51
C GLY A 248 23.32 -29.74 28.02
N ALA A 249 22.66 -30.79 28.50
CA ALA A 249 21.32 -30.75 29.04
C ALA A 249 21.23 -29.71 30.17
N SER A 250 20.66 -28.54 29.86
CA SER A 250 20.32 -27.52 30.85
C SER A 250 18.81 -27.47 31.04
N LYS A 251 18.42 -27.58 32.31
CA LYS A 251 17.06 -27.39 32.82
C LYS A 251 16.36 -26.23 32.11
N GLY A 252 15.14 -26.50 31.64
CA GLY A 252 14.32 -25.59 30.83
C GLY A 252 14.34 -24.15 31.32
N MET A 253 14.82 -23.26 30.44
CA MET A 253 14.62 -21.83 30.57
C MET A 253 13.14 -21.54 30.34
N SER A 254 12.43 -21.12 31.38
CA SER A 254 11.06 -20.63 31.24
C SER A 254 11.11 -19.29 30.51
N VAL A 255 10.78 -19.28 29.22
CA VAL A 255 10.62 -18.07 28.42
C VAL A 255 9.45 -17.27 29.02
N ARG A 256 9.77 -16.15 29.69
CA ARG A 256 8.75 -15.20 30.15
C ARG A 256 8.20 -14.47 28.92
N ARG A 257 6.87 -14.49 28.75
CA ARG A 257 6.19 -13.76 27.67
C ARG A 257 6.46 -12.26 27.80
N SER A 258 6.86 -11.62 26.71
CA SER A 258 7.09 -10.17 26.67
C SER A 258 5.81 -9.39 26.99
N GLU A 259 5.94 -8.16 27.49
CA GLU A 259 4.80 -7.30 27.80
C GLU A 259 3.93 -7.04 26.56
N MET A 260 4.53 -6.94 25.37
CA MET A 260 3.82 -6.82 24.10
C MET A 260 3.01 -8.08 23.76
N ALA A 261 3.53 -9.27 24.03
CA ALA A 261 2.79 -10.52 23.82
C ALA A 261 1.61 -10.65 24.80
N GLN A 262 1.74 -10.11 26.01
CA GLN A 262 0.63 -10.02 26.97
C GLN A 262 -0.44 -9.01 26.50
N LEU A 263 -0.01 -7.88 25.92
CA LEU A 263 -0.92 -6.88 25.36
C LEU A 263 -1.70 -7.43 24.15
N GLN A 264 -1.00 -8.12 23.23
CA GLN A 264 -1.62 -8.77 22.07
C GLN A 264 -2.64 -9.85 22.49
N MET A 265 -2.31 -10.64 23.52
CA MET A 265 -3.23 -11.65 24.03
C MET A 265 -4.45 -11.00 24.69
N LYS A 266 -4.28 -9.89 25.41
CA LYS A 266 -5.39 -9.13 25.99
C LYS A 266 -6.31 -8.54 24.92
N LEU A 267 -5.74 -7.90 23.90
CA LEU A 267 -6.50 -7.36 22.76
C LEU A 267 -7.28 -8.46 22.02
N LYS A 268 -6.68 -9.64 21.86
CA LYS A 268 -7.34 -10.78 21.23
C LYS A 268 -8.54 -11.29 22.04
N ILE A 269 -8.41 -11.36 23.37
CA ILE A 269 -9.53 -11.72 24.25
C ILE A 269 -10.65 -10.68 24.18
N GLU A 270 -10.30 -9.39 24.13
CA GLU A 270 -11.28 -8.30 23.98
C GLU A 270 -12.01 -8.37 22.63
N GLU A 271 -11.30 -8.67 21.54
CA GLU A 271 -11.89 -8.89 20.20
C GLU A 271 -12.85 -10.09 20.20
N ASP A 272 -12.43 -11.22 20.78
CA ASP A 272 -13.24 -12.45 20.83
C ASP A 272 -14.52 -12.21 21.66
N CYS A 273 -14.43 -11.51 22.79
CA CYS A 273 -15.59 -11.13 23.61
C CYS A 273 -16.56 -10.22 22.83
N TRP A 274 -16.02 -9.23 22.11
CA TRP A 274 -16.84 -8.33 21.31
C TRP A 274 -17.53 -9.05 20.15
N ARG A 275 -16.84 -10.01 19.51
CA ARG A 275 -17.42 -10.88 18.48
C ARG A 275 -18.57 -11.72 19.00
N GLU A 276 -18.41 -12.34 20.17
CA GLU A 276 -19.48 -13.11 20.81
C GLU A 276 -20.69 -12.24 21.15
N GLU A 277 -20.47 -11.04 21.69
CA GLU A 277 -21.54 -10.10 22.01
C GLU A 277 -22.31 -9.67 20.75
N MET A 278 -21.60 -9.40 19.65
CA MET A 278 -22.22 -9.04 18.36
C MET A 278 -23.00 -10.20 17.76
N LEU A 279 -22.47 -11.42 17.80
CA LEU A 279 -23.18 -12.63 17.38
C LEU A 279 -24.46 -12.83 18.20
N GLN A 280 -24.39 -12.64 19.51
CA GLN A 280 -25.56 -12.77 20.39
C GLN A 280 -26.64 -11.73 20.06
N LYS A 281 -26.26 -10.46 19.84
CA LYS A 281 -27.19 -9.40 19.42
C LYS A 281 -27.85 -9.70 18.07
N CYS A 282 -27.09 -10.22 17.11
CA CYS A 282 -27.62 -10.64 15.81
C CYS A 282 -28.63 -11.79 15.97
N THR A 283 -28.30 -12.80 16.76
CA THR A 283 -29.18 -13.94 17.01
C THR A 283 -30.46 -13.52 17.74
N GLN A 284 -30.38 -12.63 18.73
CA GLN A 284 -31.56 -12.07 19.41
C GLN A 284 -32.45 -11.28 18.46
N ARG A 285 -31.86 -10.48 17.56
CA ARG A 285 -32.62 -9.75 16.53
C ARG A 285 -33.33 -10.69 15.56
N LEU A 286 -32.65 -11.76 15.13
CA LEU A 286 -33.24 -12.78 14.27
C LEU A 286 -34.39 -13.51 14.96
N ALA A 287 -34.22 -13.91 16.23
CA ALA A 287 -35.28 -14.54 17.01
C ALA A 287 -36.52 -13.63 17.15
N ALA A 288 -36.31 -12.36 17.48
CA ALA A 288 -37.41 -11.38 17.59
C ALA A 288 -38.14 -11.14 16.26
N LEU A 289 -37.44 -11.23 15.12
CA LEU A 289 -38.07 -11.13 13.80
C LEU A 289 -38.89 -12.37 13.46
N LEU A 290 -38.40 -13.56 13.84
CA LEU A 290 -39.12 -14.82 13.63
C LEU A 290 -40.37 -14.93 14.52
N GLU A 291 -40.29 -14.47 15.77
CA GLU A 291 -41.44 -14.39 16.68
C GLU A 291 -42.51 -13.41 16.14
N ARG A 292 -42.11 -12.25 15.63
CA ARG A 292 -43.03 -11.29 14.98
C ARG A 292 -43.72 -11.85 13.73
N GLN A 293 -43.06 -12.75 12.99
CA GLN A 293 -43.68 -13.44 11.86
C GLN A 293 -44.61 -14.59 12.28
N ALA A 294 -44.41 -15.16 13.47
CA ALA A 294 -45.29 -16.18 14.04
C ALA A 294 -46.56 -15.59 14.68
N GLU A 295 -46.52 -14.33 15.13
CA GLU A 295 -47.65 -13.64 15.77
C GLU A 295 -48.63 -12.98 14.80
N THR A 296 -48.35 -12.91 13.49
CA THR A 296 -49.37 -12.49 12.51
C THR A 296 -50.36 -13.61 12.28
N PRO A 297 -51.62 -13.52 12.76
CA PRO A 297 -52.62 -14.53 12.49
C PRO A 297 -53.02 -14.43 11.02
N THR A 298 -52.91 -15.54 10.30
CA THR A 298 -53.54 -15.73 9.00
C THR A 298 -55.05 -15.58 9.18
N THR A 299 -55.59 -14.38 9.03
CA THR A 299 -57.02 -14.17 8.77
C THR A 299 -57.29 -14.72 7.37
N VAL A 300 -57.55 -16.03 7.31
CA VAL A 300 -58.13 -16.69 6.15
C VAL A 300 -59.52 -16.08 5.95
N GLY A 301 -59.68 -15.34 4.86
CA GLY A 301 -60.96 -14.78 4.46
C GLY A 301 -61.98 -15.89 4.22
N GLU A 302 -63.01 -15.93 5.06
CA GLU A 302 -64.23 -16.68 4.81
C GLU A 302 -64.93 -16.11 3.57
N LEU A 303 -65.02 -16.94 2.54
CA LEU A 303 -65.91 -16.77 1.40
C LEU A 303 -67.37 -16.75 1.90
N ALA A 304 -68.06 -15.63 1.72
CA ALA A 304 -69.52 -15.59 1.76
C ALA A 304 -70.07 -15.84 0.35
N PRO A 305 -71.02 -16.78 0.16
CA PRO A 305 -71.78 -16.91 -1.06
C PRO A 305 -73.07 -16.08 -1.02
N ASP A 306 -73.45 -15.60 -2.20
CA ASP A 306 -74.78 -15.22 -2.71
C ASP A 306 -75.55 -14.01 -2.15
N GLY A 307 -76.01 -13.21 -3.12
CA GLY A 307 -76.96 -12.10 -3.01
C GLY A 307 -77.10 -11.35 -4.33
#